data_AF-A0A535H4J1-F1
#
_entry.id   AF-A0A535H4J1-F1
#
_cell.length_a   1.000
_cell.length_b   1.000
_cell.length_c   1.000
_cell.angle_alpha   90.00
_cell.angle_beta   90.00
_cell.angle_gamma   90.00
#
_symmetry.space_group_name_H-M   'P 1'
#
loop_
_entity.id
_entity.type
_entity.pdbx_description
1 polymer ?
#
loop_
_entity_poly.entity_id
_entity_poly.type
_entity_poly.pdbx_seq_one_letter_code
_entity_poly.pdbx_strand_id
1 'polypeptide(L)'
;MGARRSGSARAGSIAPAARRLPAHLARSALRHARLFARRARCARSQRARRRPPCGEHAGRAVAYRGAPRPCWSRSACTPSGCNVSVSFFELAAELLARREPFATATVVRADRPTSAKPGAKAIITPDGKLIGWIGGSCAAPVVIRESVAAIADGEARLIEISKTNAAPRPGVRHFPMTCHSGGTLEIHIEPLLPTEQLVVLGKTPVARAMVALGSALGRYVVVAEPNVTAVDFPTADRITSDLADVNVDARTSIVIAMRGDADEDPAEEALRTPASYVGLVASKTRGDVIRDTLQRRGLTAAQLERLVYPAGLDMGHASDEEIALSILAQILMQRHAREKLTASLPETHRNFQPMAAAAEAVDPICDMVVAITPTALRADFEGTTYYFCGEGCRRRFLKDPAGALAATR
;
A
#
# COMPACT_ATOMS: atom_id res chain seq x y z
N MET A 1 64.62 53.41 -1.27
CA MET A 1 65.53 52.51 -0.51
C MET A 1 64.62 51.60 0.32
N GLY A 2 64.27 50.39 -0.12
CA GLY A 2 65.11 49.19 -0.17
C GLY A 2 64.80 48.36 1.10
N ALA A 3 64.41 47.09 1.09
CA ALA A 3 64.47 46.06 0.07
C ALA A 3 63.40 44.97 0.31
N ARG A 4 62.99 44.34 -0.79
CA ARG A 4 62.28 43.05 -0.84
C ARG A 4 63.16 41.94 -0.27
N ARG A 5 62.56 40.91 0.35
CA ARG A 5 62.97 39.52 0.14
C ARG A 5 61.82 38.54 0.36
N SER A 6 61.71 37.69 -0.65
CA SER A 6 60.78 36.59 -0.90
C SER A 6 61.05 35.38 -0.01
N GLY A 7 60.00 34.70 0.43
CA GLY A 7 60.05 33.35 1.01
C GLY A 7 58.93 32.50 0.46
N SER A 8 59.23 31.70 -0.57
CA SER A 8 58.36 30.67 -1.14
C SER A 8 58.26 29.48 -0.18
N ALA A 9 57.05 29.14 0.28
CA ALA A 9 56.79 27.86 0.92
C ALA A 9 56.05 26.95 -0.08
N ARG A 10 56.61 25.76 -0.28
CA ARG A 10 56.30 24.78 -1.32
C ARG A 10 54.91 24.19 -1.15
N ALA A 11 54.21 24.03 -2.28
CA ALA A 11 53.07 23.15 -2.44
C ALA A 11 53.50 21.70 -2.16
N GLY A 12 52.99 21.11 -1.09
CA GLY A 12 53.03 19.66 -0.87
C GLY A 12 51.92 19.01 -1.67
N SER A 13 52.27 18.30 -2.75
CA SER A 13 51.33 17.45 -3.47
C SER A 13 51.06 16.19 -2.63
N ILE A 14 49.84 16.08 -2.10
CA ILE A 14 49.32 14.81 -1.57
C ILE A 14 48.61 14.14 -2.74
N ALA A 15 49.32 13.26 -3.44
CA ALA A 15 48.71 12.33 -4.39
C ALA A 15 47.86 11.30 -3.62
N PRO A 16 46.59 11.04 -3.99
CA PRO A 16 45.86 9.94 -3.39
C PRO A 16 46.36 8.63 -3.97
N ALA A 17 46.83 7.74 -3.10
CA ALA A 17 47.18 6.38 -3.43
C ALA A 17 45.96 5.66 -4.04
N ALA A 18 46.06 5.27 -5.31
CA ALA A 18 45.07 4.44 -5.99
C ALA A 18 44.98 3.07 -5.30
N ARG A 19 44.01 2.90 -4.39
CA ARG A 19 43.65 1.58 -3.87
C ARG A 19 43.05 0.76 -5.00
N ARG A 20 43.76 -0.30 -5.40
CA ARG A 20 43.26 -1.32 -6.32
C ARG A 20 42.00 -1.97 -5.72
N LEU A 21 40.89 -1.85 -6.43
CA LEU A 21 39.64 -2.56 -6.11
C LEU A 21 39.87 -4.08 -6.14
N PRO A 22 39.38 -4.83 -5.15
CA PRO A 22 39.48 -6.29 -5.16
C PRO A 22 38.61 -6.90 -6.28
N ALA A 23 39.15 -7.91 -6.96
CA ALA A 23 38.65 -8.48 -8.22
C ALA A 23 37.21 -9.05 -8.21
N HIS A 24 36.54 -9.10 -7.05
CA HIS A 24 35.15 -9.55 -6.93
C HIS A 24 34.12 -8.45 -7.24
N LEU A 25 34.45 -7.16 -7.06
CA LEU A 25 33.56 -6.04 -7.38
C LEU A 25 33.47 -5.74 -8.89
N ALA A 26 34.54 -5.99 -9.65
CA ALA A 26 34.56 -5.82 -11.11
C ALA A 26 33.69 -6.85 -11.87
N ARG A 27 33.42 -8.02 -11.27
CA ARG A 27 32.60 -9.08 -11.89
C ARG A 27 31.08 -8.86 -11.75
N SER A 28 30.65 -8.02 -10.80
CA SER A 28 29.22 -7.68 -10.60
C SER A 28 28.72 -6.63 -11.62
N ALA A 29 29.54 -5.60 -11.87
CA ALA A 29 29.22 -4.53 -12.84
C ALA A 29 29.03 -5.06 -14.29
N LEU A 30 29.80 -6.09 -14.69
CA LEU A 30 29.67 -6.73 -16.01
C LEU A 30 28.44 -7.65 -16.15
N ARG A 31 27.82 -8.11 -15.05
CA ARG A 31 26.58 -8.89 -15.09
C ARG A 31 25.34 -8.01 -15.24
N HIS A 32 25.32 -6.81 -14.64
CA HIS A 32 24.20 -5.88 -14.73
C HIS A 32 24.09 -5.18 -16.10
N ALA A 33 25.22 -4.85 -16.74
CA ALA A 33 25.23 -4.28 -18.10
C ALA A 33 24.64 -5.24 -19.17
N ARG A 34 24.76 -6.57 -18.97
CA ARG A 34 24.22 -7.58 -19.89
C ARG A 34 22.69 -7.78 -19.75
N LEU A 35 22.11 -7.45 -18.60
CA LEU A 35 20.66 -7.51 -18.36
C LEU A 35 19.93 -6.31 -18.98
N PHE A 36 20.51 -5.10 -18.91
CA PHE A 36 19.95 -3.91 -19.57
C PHE A 36 19.95 -4.02 -21.11
N ALA A 37 21.00 -4.59 -21.71
CA ALA A 37 21.07 -4.79 -23.16
C ALA A 37 20.14 -5.90 -23.71
N ARG A 38 19.50 -6.71 -22.85
CA ARG A 38 18.49 -7.71 -23.25
C ARG A 38 17.08 -7.14 -23.25
N ARG A 39 16.74 -6.22 -22.33
CA ARG A 39 15.42 -5.54 -22.31
C ARG A 39 15.21 -4.60 -23.50
N ALA A 40 16.24 -3.89 -23.94
CA ALA A 40 16.15 -3.00 -25.12
C ALA A 40 15.92 -3.74 -26.46
N ARG A 41 16.33 -5.01 -26.57
CA ARG A 41 16.12 -5.83 -27.79
C ARG A 41 14.72 -6.46 -27.87
N CYS A 42 14.08 -6.73 -26.72
CA CYS A 42 12.73 -7.31 -26.71
C CYS A 42 11.64 -6.28 -27.06
N ALA A 43 11.85 -5.01 -26.70
CA ALA A 43 10.93 -3.91 -27.03
C ALA A 43 10.93 -3.53 -28.52
N ARG A 44 12.02 -3.81 -29.27
CA ARG A 44 12.08 -3.55 -30.72
C ARG A 44 11.50 -4.67 -31.59
N SER A 45 11.37 -5.90 -31.09
CA SER A 45 10.82 -7.03 -31.88
C SER A 45 9.29 -7.13 -31.86
N GLN A 46 8.60 -6.37 -31.01
CA GLN A 46 7.13 -6.43 -30.89
C GLN A 46 6.38 -5.40 -31.76
N ARG A 47 7.08 -4.46 -32.41
CA ARG A 47 6.46 -3.46 -33.31
C ARG A 47 6.48 -3.82 -34.81
N ALA A 48 6.94 -5.01 -35.18
CA ALA A 48 7.04 -5.44 -36.57
C ALA A 48 6.45 -6.85 -36.80
N ARG A 49 5.12 -7.00 -36.65
CA ARG A 49 4.37 -8.10 -37.27
C ARG A 49 3.06 -7.58 -37.82
N ARG A 50 3.11 -7.02 -39.04
CA ARG A 50 1.94 -6.84 -39.90
C ARG A 50 1.42 -8.22 -40.31
N ARG A 51 0.10 -8.46 -40.19
CA ARG A 51 -0.58 -9.66 -40.71
C ARG A 51 -0.43 -9.72 -42.24
N PRO A 52 -0.07 -10.86 -42.85
CA PRO A 52 -0.30 -11.07 -44.27
C PRO A 52 -1.72 -11.62 -44.51
N PRO A 53 -2.31 -11.39 -45.70
CA PRO A 53 -3.67 -11.79 -46.02
C PRO A 53 -3.77 -13.28 -46.36
N CYS A 54 -4.98 -13.81 -46.21
CA CYS A 54 -5.37 -15.16 -46.57
C CYS A 54 -5.04 -15.46 -48.04
N GLY A 55 -4.31 -16.55 -48.27
CA GLY A 55 -4.06 -17.14 -49.59
C GLY A 55 -4.17 -18.66 -49.49
N GLU A 56 -4.97 -19.22 -50.39
CA GLU A 56 -5.21 -20.64 -50.59
C GLU A 56 -3.90 -21.40 -50.86
N HIS A 57 -3.76 -22.61 -50.34
CA HIS A 57 -3.20 -23.75 -51.09
C HIS A 57 -3.53 -25.09 -50.43
N ALA A 58 -4.00 -25.99 -51.28
CA ALA A 58 -4.29 -27.39 -51.04
C ALA A 58 -3.04 -28.19 -50.66
N GLY A 59 -3.19 -29.21 -49.81
CA GLY A 59 -2.11 -30.17 -49.59
C GLY A 59 -2.26 -31.09 -48.38
N ARG A 60 -2.80 -32.29 -48.66
CA ARG A 60 -2.60 -33.57 -47.97
C ARG A 60 -3.02 -33.74 -46.50
N ALA A 61 -4.11 -34.49 -46.38
CA ALA A 61 -4.57 -35.19 -45.20
C ALA A 61 -3.52 -36.16 -44.63
N VAL A 62 -3.33 -36.10 -43.31
CA VAL A 62 -2.90 -37.24 -42.50
C VAL A 62 -3.97 -37.44 -41.44
N ALA A 63 -4.70 -38.54 -41.56
CA ALA A 63 -5.81 -38.90 -40.71
C ALA A 63 -5.32 -39.48 -39.38
N TYR A 64 -5.51 -38.75 -38.28
CA TYR A 64 -5.58 -39.37 -36.95
C TYR A 64 -7.05 -39.69 -36.65
N ARG A 65 -7.37 -40.99 -36.69
CA ARG A 65 -8.65 -41.53 -36.23
C ARG A 65 -8.72 -41.39 -34.71
N GLY A 66 -9.77 -40.75 -34.22
CA GLY A 66 -10.09 -40.73 -32.78
C GLY A 66 -10.54 -39.37 -32.23
N ALA A 67 -11.42 -38.65 -32.92
CA ALA A 67 -12.11 -37.50 -32.36
C ALA A 67 -13.52 -37.92 -31.89
N PRO A 68 -13.92 -37.72 -30.63
CA PRO A 68 -15.32 -37.53 -30.32
C PRO A 68 -15.75 -36.13 -30.81
N ARG A 69 -16.91 -36.11 -31.46
CA ARG A 69 -17.54 -34.96 -32.14
C ARG A 69 -17.66 -33.74 -31.22
N PRO A 70 -17.45 -32.49 -31.68
CA PRO A 70 -17.78 -31.31 -30.91
C PRO A 70 -19.29 -31.18 -30.85
N CYS A 71 -19.89 -31.47 -29.70
CA CYS A 71 -21.29 -31.20 -29.45
C CYS A 71 -21.47 -29.68 -29.36
N TRP A 72 -21.93 -29.08 -30.46
CA TRP A 72 -22.50 -27.74 -30.47
C TRP A 72 -23.86 -27.79 -29.78
N SER A 73 -23.86 -27.70 -28.45
CA SER A 73 -25.01 -27.20 -27.70
C SER A 73 -24.52 -26.30 -26.57
N ARG A 74 -24.68 -24.99 -26.78
CA ARG A 74 -24.55 -23.98 -25.73
C ARG A 74 -25.78 -24.10 -24.83
N SER A 75 -25.78 -25.03 -23.88
CA SER A 75 -26.72 -25.03 -22.75
C SER A 75 -26.25 -26.06 -21.73
N ALA A 76 -26.04 -25.61 -20.50
CA ALA A 76 -25.81 -26.44 -19.30
C ALA A 76 -24.46 -27.17 -19.18
N CYS A 77 -23.39 -26.40 -19.05
CA CYS A 77 -22.26 -26.78 -18.20
C CYS A 77 -21.82 -25.54 -17.41
N THR A 78 -22.32 -25.38 -16.20
CA THR A 78 -21.80 -24.41 -15.23
C THR A 78 -20.38 -24.84 -14.83
N PRO A 79 -19.33 -24.02 -15.05
CA PRO A 79 -17.98 -24.39 -14.65
C PRO A 79 -17.78 -24.06 -13.17
N SER A 80 -18.38 -24.87 -12.29
CA SER A 80 -18.00 -24.92 -10.89
C SER A 80 -16.65 -25.64 -10.78
N GLY A 81 -15.53 -24.91 -10.89
CA GLY A 81 -14.24 -25.43 -10.44
C GLY A 81 -12.97 -24.99 -11.16
N CYS A 82 -13.03 -24.36 -12.34
CA CYS A 82 -11.82 -24.09 -13.14
C CYS A 82 -11.69 -22.62 -13.58
N ASN A 83 -11.64 -21.65 -12.65
CA ASN A 83 -10.91 -20.38 -12.86
C ASN A 83 -10.69 -19.50 -11.61
N VAL A 84 -10.65 -20.07 -10.39
CA VAL A 84 -10.56 -19.25 -9.16
C VAL A 84 -9.14 -18.67 -8.95
N SER A 85 -8.10 -19.34 -9.45
CA SER A 85 -6.72 -18.88 -9.28
C SER A 85 -6.33 -17.74 -10.23
N VAL A 86 -6.80 -17.77 -11.48
CA VAL A 86 -6.51 -16.72 -12.47
C VAL A 86 -7.25 -15.44 -12.09
N SER A 87 -8.52 -15.55 -11.70
CA SER A 87 -9.33 -14.42 -11.22
C SER A 87 -8.79 -13.75 -9.95
N PHE A 88 -8.14 -14.49 -9.05
CA PHE A 88 -7.49 -13.91 -7.87
C PHE A 88 -6.34 -12.96 -8.25
N PHE A 89 -5.42 -13.40 -9.10
CA PHE A 89 -4.26 -12.59 -9.47
C PHE A 89 -4.65 -11.42 -10.38
N GLU A 90 -5.65 -11.61 -11.26
CA GLU A 90 -6.23 -10.53 -12.06
C GLU A 90 -6.84 -9.44 -11.16
N LEU A 91 -7.67 -9.82 -10.19
CA LEU A 91 -8.26 -8.87 -9.24
C LEU A 91 -7.18 -8.16 -8.40
N ALA A 92 -6.18 -8.88 -7.91
CA ALA A 92 -5.06 -8.28 -7.18
C ALA A 92 -4.32 -7.24 -8.04
N ALA A 93 -4.05 -7.56 -9.31
CA ALA A 93 -3.40 -6.64 -10.24
C ALA A 93 -4.27 -5.41 -10.53
N GLU A 94 -5.59 -5.57 -10.66
CA GLU A 94 -6.52 -4.45 -10.83
C GLU A 94 -6.54 -3.52 -9.62
N LEU A 95 -6.62 -4.08 -8.40
CA LEU A 95 -6.60 -3.29 -7.16
C LEU A 95 -5.28 -2.52 -7.01
N LEU A 96 -4.14 -3.17 -7.30
CA LEU A 96 -2.82 -2.51 -7.32
C LEU A 96 -2.77 -1.37 -8.34
N ALA A 97 -3.30 -1.57 -9.55
CA ALA A 97 -3.34 -0.55 -10.59
C ALA A 97 -4.22 0.65 -10.21
N ARG A 98 -5.33 0.40 -9.49
CA ARG A 98 -6.21 1.44 -8.95
C ARG A 98 -5.70 2.05 -7.64
N ARG A 99 -4.59 1.54 -7.10
CA ARG A 99 -4.00 1.94 -5.82
C ARG A 99 -4.96 1.75 -4.64
N GLU A 100 -5.84 0.77 -4.74
CA GLU A 100 -6.77 0.39 -3.67
C GLU A 100 -6.05 -0.58 -2.72
N PRO A 101 -5.95 -0.29 -1.41
CA PRO A 101 -5.33 -1.18 -0.46
C PRO A 101 -6.18 -2.44 -0.24
N PHE A 102 -5.53 -3.59 -0.06
CA PHE A 102 -6.19 -4.86 0.27
C PHE A 102 -5.23 -5.77 1.03
N ALA A 103 -5.72 -6.88 1.56
CA ALA A 103 -4.90 -7.95 2.09
C ALA A 103 -5.16 -9.24 1.32
N THR A 104 -4.12 -10.05 1.20
CA THR A 104 -4.27 -11.44 0.76
C THR A 104 -4.23 -12.35 1.98
N ALA A 105 -5.13 -13.34 2.02
CA ALA A 105 -5.12 -14.40 3.01
C ALA A 105 -4.86 -15.72 2.30
N THR A 106 -3.80 -16.43 2.70
CA THR A 106 -3.40 -17.71 2.12
C THR A 106 -3.37 -18.78 3.19
N VAL A 107 -4.13 -19.87 3.00
CA VAL A 107 -4.05 -21.04 3.86
C VAL A 107 -2.71 -21.72 3.64
N VAL A 108 -1.82 -21.68 4.62
CA VAL A 108 -0.47 -22.25 4.55
C VAL A 108 -0.40 -23.65 5.17
N ARG A 109 -1.27 -23.95 6.16
CA ARG A 109 -1.41 -25.27 6.76
C ARG A 109 -2.87 -25.58 7.08
N ALA A 110 -3.24 -26.85 6.96
CA ALA A 110 -4.61 -27.31 7.21
C ALA A 110 -4.59 -28.75 7.75
N ASP A 111 -4.98 -28.93 9.01
CA ASP A 111 -5.20 -30.26 9.60
C ASP A 111 -6.69 -30.59 9.57
N ARG A 112 -6.98 -31.82 9.14
CA ARG A 112 -8.35 -32.29 8.98
C ARG A 112 -9.03 -32.54 10.33
N PRO A 113 -10.36 -32.37 10.40
CA PRO A 113 -11.27 -32.05 9.28
C PRO A 113 -11.44 -30.55 9.05
N THR A 114 -11.11 -30.12 7.83
CA THR A 114 -11.29 -28.73 7.36
C THR A 114 -11.68 -28.71 5.89
N SER A 115 -12.51 -27.73 5.52
CA SER A 115 -12.99 -27.54 4.14
C SER A 115 -11.97 -26.80 3.26
N ALA A 116 -11.00 -26.12 3.87
CA ALA A 116 -9.90 -25.49 3.15
C ALA A 116 -8.75 -26.48 2.95
N LYS A 117 -7.99 -26.26 1.87
CA LYS A 117 -6.73 -26.96 1.59
C LYS A 117 -5.59 -25.94 1.59
N PRO A 118 -4.34 -26.35 1.87
CA PRO A 118 -3.20 -25.48 1.67
C PRO A 118 -3.21 -24.93 0.24
N GLY A 119 -2.92 -23.63 0.11
CA GLY A 119 -2.97 -22.90 -1.14
C GLY A 119 -4.31 -22.22 -1.46
N ALA A 120 -5.38 -22.48 -0.68
CA ALA A 120 -6.61 -21.69 -0.75
C ALA A 120 -6.33 -20.22 -0.40
N LYS A 121 -6.96 -19.29 -1.14
CA LYS A 121 -6.67 -17.85 -1.06
C LYS A 121 -7.93 -17.00 -1.15
N ALA A 122 -7.89 -15.85 -0.49
CA ALA A 122 -8.87 -14.78 -0.66
C ALA A 122 -8.20 -13.40 -0.62
N ILE A 123 -8.85 -12.43 -1.27
CA ILE A 123 -8.58 -11.00 -1.14
C ILE A 123 -9.57 -10.43 -0.13
N ILE A 124 -9.09 -9.60 0.79
CA ILE A 124 -9.92 -8.87 1.74
C ILE A 124 -9.66 -7.38 1.53
N THR A 125 -10.72 -6.62 1.34
CA THR A 125 -10.67 -5.15 1.18
C THR A 125 -10.93 -4.43 2.51
N PRO A 126 -10.63 -3.12 2.61
CA PRO A 126 -10.72 -2.37 3.87
C PRO A 126 -12.16 -2.30 4.44
N ASP A 127 -13.16 -2.44 3.56
CA ASP A 127 -14.58 -2.53 3.90
C ASP A 127 -15.02 -3.92 4.42
N GLY A 128 -14.06 -4.83 4.63
CA GLY A 128 -14.28 -6.19 5.14
C GLY A 128 -14.79 -7.20 4.11
N LYS A 129 -14.92 -6.83 2.84
CA LYS A 129 -15.38 -7.76 1.81
C LYS A 129 -14.30 -8.82 1.54
N LEU A 130 -14.68 -10.09 1.64
CA LEU A 130 -13.83 -11.24 1.33
C LEU A 130 -14.19 -11.81 -0.04
N ILE A 131 -13.21 -11.88 -0.95
CA ILE A 131 -13.35 -12.39 -2.31
C ILE A 131 -12.40 -13.58 -2.50
N GLY A 132 -12.96 -14.77 -2.71
CA GLY A 132 -12.21 -16.02 -2.81
C GLY A 132 -12.61 -17.01 -1.73
N TRP A 133 -11.70 -17.90 -1.36
CA TRP A 133 -11.99 -18.97 -0.40
C TRP A 133 -10.79 -19.27 0.49
N ILE A 134 -10.99 -19.20 1.81
CA ILE A 134 -10.00 -19.55 2.85
C ILE A 134 -10.51 -20.63 3.81
N GLY A 135 -11.72 -21.15 3.57
CA GLY A 135 -12.41 -22.09 4.44
C GLY A 135 -13.88 -21.75 4.62
N GLY A 136 -14.57 -22.54 5.45
CA GLY A 136 -15.99 -22.33 5.77
C GLY A 136 -16.25 -21.12 6.67
N SER A 137 -17.50 -20.98 7.11
CA SER A 137 -17.99 -19.83 7.90
C SER A 137 -17.23 -19.54 9.20
N CYS A 138 -16.47 -20.50 9.72
CA CYS A 138 -15.79 -20.35 11.02
C CYS A 138 -14.44 -19.65 10.92
N ALA A 139 -13.80 -19.63 9.75
CA ALA A 139 -12.53 -18.94 9.56
C ALA A 139 -12.69 -17.49 9.07
N ALA A 140 -13.74 -17.23 8.28
CA ALA A 140 -13.95 -15.95 7.62
C ALA A 140 -13.97 -14.73 8.58
N PRO A 141 -14.65 -14.75 9.74
CA PRO A 141 -14.74 -13.55 10.59
C PRO A 141 -13.38 -13.15 11.18
N VAL A 142 -12.62 -14.13 11.66
CA VAL A 142 -11.26 -13.93 12.17
C VAL A 142 -10.35 -13.43 11.04
N VAL A 143 -10.40 -14.05 9.86
CA VAL A 143 -9.60 -13.64 8.71
C VAL A 143 -9.94 -12.21 8.29
N ILE A 144 -11.22 -11.83 8.23
CA ILE A 144 -11.65 -10.48 7.86
C ILE A 144 -11.13 -9.47 8.88
N ARG A 145 -11.35 -9.71 10.18
CA ARG A 145 -10.89 -8.83 11.26
C ARG A 145 -9.38 -8.62 11.23
N GLU A 146 -8.61 -9.71 11.18
CA GLU A 146 -7.15 -9.63 11.12
C GLU A 146 -6.69 -9.05 9.78
N SER A 147 -7.39 -9.24 8.67
CA SER A 147 -7.02 -8.60 7.40
C SER A 147 -7.24 -7.09 7.41
N VAL A 148 -8.36 -6.60 7.94
CA VAL A 148 -8.64 -5.16 8.06
C VAL A 148 -7.63 -4.50 8.98
N ALA A 149 -7.29 -5.15 10.11
CA ALA A 149 -6.21 -4.68 10.96
C ALA A 149 -4.86 -4.65 10.22
N ALA A 150 -4.60 -5.58 9.29
CA ALA A 150 -3.31 -5.71 8.59
C ALA A 150 -3.15 -4.57 7.59
N ILE A 151 -4.25 -4.22 6.95
CA ILE A 151 -4.32 -3.08 6.04
C ILE A 151 -4.07 -1.78 6.82
N ALA A 152 -4.63 -1.67 8.03
CA ALA A 152 -4.52 -0.47 8.84
C ALA A 152 -3.09 -0.20 9.36
N ASP A 153 -2.39 -1.22 9.88
CA ASP A 153 -1.02 -1.06 10.40
C ASP A 153 0.08 -1.40 9.39
N GLY A 154 -0.25 -2.08 8.30
CA GLY A 154 0.70 -2.51 7.26
C GLY A 154 1.52 -3.74 7.63
N GLU A 155 1.18 -4.44 8.71
CA GLU A 155 1.95 -5.58 9.21
C GLU A 155 1.34 -6.93 8.77
N ALA A 156 2.20 -7.81 8.24
CA ALA A 156 1.81 -9.17 7.91
C ALA A 156 1.57 -10.01 9.18
N ARG A 157 0.64 -10.97 9.10
CA ARG A 157 0.27 -11.81 10.24
C ARG A 157 0.18 -13.27 9.84
N LEU A 158 0.68 -14.14 10.71
CA LEU A 158 0.37 -15.56 10.66
C LEU A 158 -0.64 -15.85 11.76
N ILE A 159 -1.81 -16.35 11.38
CA ILE A 159 -2.87 -16.70 12.33
C ILE A 159 -3.08 -18.20 12.33
N GLU A 160 -3.41 -18.74 13.51
CA GLU A 160 -3.85 -20.11 13.70
C GLU A 160 -5.28 -20.11 14.24
N ILE A 161 -6.14 -20.89 13.62
CA ILE A 161 -7.52 -21.12 14.06
C ILE A 161 -7.62 -22.61 14.40
N SER A 162 -7.70 -22.92 15.69
CA SER A 162 -7.71 -24.30 16.21
C SER A 162 -8.62 -24.42 17.43
N LYS A 163 -9.05 -25.65 17.76
CA LYS A 163 -9.80 -25.91 19.01
C LYS A 163 -8.90 -26.04 20.23
N THR A 164 -7.69 -26.53 20.01
CA THR A 164 -6.75 -26.84 21.08
C THR A 164 -5.94 -25.60 21.38
N ASN A 165 -5.79 -25.25 22.66
CA ASN A 165 -4.74 -24.32 23.08
C ASN A 165 -3.38 -25.00 22.86
N ALA A 166 -2.92 -25.01 21.62
CA ALA A 166 -1.56 -25.40 21.29
C ALA A 166 -0.59 -24.46 21.99
N ALA A 167 0.61 -24.94 22.29
CA ALA A 167 1.65 -24.10 22.87
C ALA A 167 1.85 -22.86 21.99
N PRO A 168 1.93 -21.65 22.57
CA PRO A 168 2.14 -20.43 21.80
C PRO A 168 3.37 -20.56 20.92
N ARG A 169 3.19 -20.33 19.62
CA ARG A 169 4.30 -20.27 18.66
C ARG A 169 4.66 -18.80 18.45
N PRO A 170 5.93 -18.41 18.61
CA PRO A 170 6.36 -17.03 18.34
C PRO A 170 5.95 -16.59 16.93
N GLY A 171 5.39 -15.38 16.82
CA GLY A 171 4.92 -14.84 15.53
C GLY A 171 3.59 -15.40 15.02
N VAL A 172 2.91 -16.28 15.78
CA VAL A 172 1.60 -16.83 15.43
C VAL A 172 0.54 -16.32 16.38
N ARG A 173 -0.53 -15.74 15.83
CA ARG A 173 -1.70 -15.32 16.60
C ARG A 173 -2.72 -16.44 16.64
N HIS A 174 -3.11 -16.87 17.84
CA HIS A 174 -4.03 -17.98 18.04
C HIS A 174 -5.45 -17.47 18.25
N PHE A 175 -6.40 -18.08 17.55
CA PHE A 175 -7.82 -17.79 17.69
C PHE A 175 -8.62 -19.07 17.89
N PRO A 176 -9.57 -19.09 18.84
CA PRO A 176 -10.37 -20.27 19.10
C PRO A 176 -11.29 -20.55 17.91
N MET A 177 -11.35 -21.81 17.50
CA MET A 177 -12.29 -22.27 16.49
C MET A 177 -13.68 -22.47 17.12
N THR A 178 -14.70 -21.79 16.60
CA THR A 178 -16.11 -21.99 17.00
C THR A 178 -16.80 -23.14 16.25
N CYS A 179 -16.15 -23.71 15.22
CA CYS A 179 -16.65 -24.86 14.48
C CYS A 179 -16.58 -26.15 15.28
N HIS A 180 -17.59 -27.00 15.17
CA HIS A 180 -17.58 -28.33 15.77
C HIS A 180 -16.67 -29.33 15.05
N SER A 181 -16.15 -29.03 13.84
CA SER A 181 -15.36 -29.98 13.04
C SER A 181 -14.02 -30.36 13.70
N GLY A 182 -13.33 -29.43 14.35
CA GLY A 182 -12.09 -29.71 15.09
C GLY A 182 -10.82 -29.81 14.24
N GLY A 183 -10.85 -29.28 13.02
CA GLY A 183 -9.62 -29.08 12.25
C GLY A 183 -8.78 -27.91 12.78
N THR A 184 -7.59 -27.75 12.23
CA THR A 184 -6.70 -26.60 12.49
C THR A 184 -6.34 -25.93 11.16
N LEU A 185 -6.35 -24.60 11.13
CA LEU A 185 -5.95 -23.81 9.97
C LEU A 185 -4.85 -22.82 10.37
N GLU A 186 -3.80 -22.75 9.56
CA GLU A 186 -2.87 -21.62 9.60
C GLU A 186 -3.01 -20.80 8.33
N ILE A 187 -3.16 -19.50 8.49
CA ILE A 187 -3.45 -18.56 7.42
C ILE A 187 -2.45 -17.41 7.51
N HIS A 188 -1.70 -17.21 6.44
CA HIS A 188 -0.82 -16.06 6.28
C HIS A 188 -1.62 -14.91 5.66
N ILE A 189 -1.65 -13.79 6.36
CA ILE A 189 -2.30 -12.55 5.95
C ILE A 189 -1.22 -11.53 5.61
N GLU A 190 -1.23 -11.06 4.37
CA GLU A 190 -0.26 -10.09 3.86
C GLU A 190 -1.00 -8.85 3.34
N PRO A 191 -0.81 -7.66 3.95
CA PRO A 191 -1.37 -6.42 3.45
C PRO A 191 -0.58 -5.90 2.24
N LEU A 192 -1.30 -5.55 1.17
CA LEU A 192 -0.77 -4.88 -0.01
C LEU A 192 -1.31 -3.46 -0.02
N LEU A 193 -0.42 -2.52 0.34
CA LEU A 193 -0.73 -1.10 0.41
C LEU A 193 -0.17 -0.39 -0.82
N PRO A 194 -0.84 0.66 -1.34
CA PRO A 194 -0.33 1.43 -2.44
C PRO A 194 1.04 2.03 -2.09
N THR A 195 1.90 2.17 -3.10
CA THR A 195 3.18 2.88 -2.93
C THR A 195 2.92 4.29 -2.41
N GLU A 196 3.77 4.77 -1.51
CA GLU A 196 3.58 6.09 -0.91
C GLU A 196 3.53 7.18 -1.97
N GLN A 197 2.55 8.06 -1.84
CA GLN A 197 2.30 9.11 -2.79
C GLN A 197 3.07 10.38 -2.39
N LEU A 198 3.73 10.99 -3.35
CA LEU A 198 4.30 12.32 -3.21
C LEU A 198 3.53 13.26 -4.14
N VAL A 199 2.81 14.21 -3.57
CA VAL A 199 2.15 15.27 -4.33
C VAL A 199 3.03 16.52 -4.29
N VAL A 200 3.34 17.06 -5.46
CA VAL A 200 4.12 18.29 -5.60
C VAL A 200 3.22 19.37 -6.21
N LEU A 201 3.06 20.47 -5.48
CA LEU A 201 2.34 21.66 -5.95
C LEU A 201 3.36 22.67 -6.46
N GLY A 202 3.17 23.18 -7.67
CA GLY A 202 4.07 24.15 -8.30
C GLY A 202 4.96 23.59 -9.41
N LYS A 203 5.59 24.52 -10.14
CA LYS A 203 6.48 24.25 -11.29
C LYS A 203 7.90 24.77 -11.15
N THR A 204 8.32 25.05 -9.92
CA THR A 204 9.67 25.56 -9.64
C THR A 204 10.75 24.53 -9.98
N PRO A 205 12.02 24.95 -10.14
CA PRO A 205 13.15 24.02 -10.25
C PRO A 205 13.20 23.00 -9.10
N VAL A 206 12.93 23.42 -7.86
CA VAL A 206 12.78 22.51 -6.71
C VAL A 206 11.67 21.48 -6.95
N ALA A 207 10.49 21.89 -7.46
CA ALA A 207 9.41 20.97 -7.79
C ALA A 207 9.85 19.91 -8.83
N ARG A 208 10.61 20.31 -9.86
CA ARG A 208 11.15 19.38 -10.87
C ARG A 208 12.15 18.39 -10.25
N ALA A 209 13.03 18.87 -9.38
CA ALA A 209 13.97 18.02 -8.65
C ALA A 209 13.25 17.04 -7.71
N MET A 210 12.23 17.50 -6.98
CA MET A 210 11.37 16.66 -6.14
C MET A 210 10.70 15.54 -6.93
N VAL A 211 10.17 15.83 -8.12
CA VAL A 211 9.51 14.83 -8.97
C VAL A 211 10.49 13.78 -9.48
N ALA A 212 11.68 14.20 -9.92
CA ALA A 212 12.71 13.28 -10.39
C ALA A 212 13.24 12.37 -9.27
N LEU A 213 13.58 12.95 -8.11
CA LEU A 213 14.10 12.20 -6.97
C LEU A 213 13.01 11.32 -6.32
N GLY A 214 11.77 11.81 -6.22
CA GLY A 214 10.64 11.04 -5.70
C GLY A 214 10.37 9.79 -6.54
N SER A 215 10.39 9.93 -7.87
CA SER A 215 10.26 8.79 -8.80
C SER A 215 11.42 7.80 -8.63
N ALA A 216 12.66 8.28 -8.50
CA ALA A 216 13.83 7.44 -8.26
C ALA A 216 13.78 6.68 -6.92
N LEU A 217 13.10 7.22 -5.91
CA LEU A 217 12.83 6.57 -4.62
C LEU A 217 11.64 5.59 -4.65
N GLY A 218 10.98 5.42 -5.80
CA GLY A 218 9.83 4.53 -5.95
C GLY A 218 8.53 5.08 -5.35
N ARG A 219 8.42 6.40 -5.17
CA ARG A 219 7.15 7.05 -4.82
C ARG A 219 6.25 7.13 -6.03
N TYR A 220 4.94 7.13 -5.78
CA TYR A 220 3.96 7.51 -6.80
C TYR A 220 3.84 9.03 -6.82
N VAL A 221 4.41 9.66 -7.83
CA VAL A 221 4.55 11.10 -7.89
C VAL A 221 3.40 11.72 -8.68
N VAL A 222 2.66 12.61 -8.01
CA VAL A 222 1.60 13.40 -8.61
C VAL A 222 2.03 14.85 -8.64
N VAL A 223 1.94 15.49 -9.80
CA VAL A 223 2.08 16.94 -9.93
C VAL A 223 0.68 17.54 -10.02
N ALA A 224 0.35 18.44 -9.10
CA ALA A 224 -0.88 19.22 -9.14
C ALA A 224 -0.52 20.68 -9.40
N GLU A 225 -0.54 21.06 -10.67
CA GLU A 225 -0.19 22.39 -11.16
C GLU A 225 -0.91 22.66 -12.50
N PRO A 226 -1.57 23.80 -12.68
CA PRO A 226 -2.15 24.20 -13.95
C PRO A 226 -1.10 24.46 -15.04
N ASN A 227 -1.48 24.19 -16.30
CA ASN A 227 -0.67 24.52 -17.49
C ASN A 227 0.73 23.85 -17.55
N VAL A 228 0.86 22.65 -16.98
CA VAL A 228 2.06 21.81 -17.15
C VAL A 228 1.70 20.48 -17.78
N THR A 229 2.70 19.84 -18.39
CA THR A 229 2.52 18.60 -19.15
C THR A 229 3.60 17.58 -18.79
N ALA A 230 3.49 16.37 -19.36
CA ALA A 230 4.51 15.35 -19.24
C ALA A 230 5.89 15.77 -19.81
N VAL A 231 5.95 16.82 -20.63
CA VAL A 231 7.23 17.39 -21.09
C VAL A 231 7.94 18.11 -19.95
N ASP A 232 7.18 18.80 -19.10
CA ASP A 232 7.71 19.54 -17.95
C ASP A 232 8.14 18.58 -16.83
N PHE A 233 7.39 17.50 -16.66
CA PHE A 233 7.57 16.48 -15.63
C PHE A 233 7.55 15.05 -16.19
N PRO A 234 8.63 14.62 -16.88
CA PRO A 234 8.66 13.35 -17.60
C PRO A 234 8.65 12.10 -16.70
N THR A 235 8.96 12.25 -15.42
CA THR A 235 9.00 11.15 -14.45
C THR A 235 7.83 11.14 -13.47
N ALA A 236 6.86 12.05 -13.63
CA ALA A 236 5.64 12.04 -12.84
C ALA A 236 4.73 10.88 -13.28
N ASP A 237 4.11 10.19 -12.33
CA ASP A 237 3.14 9.13 -12.62
C ASP A 237 1.79 9.70 -13.04
N ARG A 238 1.45 10.89 -12.51
CA ARG A 238 0.21 11.60 -12.83
C ARG A 238 0.42 13.11 -12.78
N ILE A 239 -0.22 13.83 -13.69
CA ILE A 239 -0.27 15.30 -13.72
C ILE A 239 -1.74 15.70 -13.71
N THR A 240 -2.08 16.66 -12.87
CA THR A 240 -3.43 17.23 -12.73
C THR A 240 -3.32 18.73 -12.50
N SER A 241 -4.42 19.47 -12.72
CA SER A 241 -4.43 20.92 -12.48
C SER A 241 -4.57 21.29 -11.01
N ASP A 242 -5.23 20.43 -10.22
CA ASP A 242 -5.69 20.75 -8.87
C ASP A 242 -5.43 19.57 -7.91
N LEU A 243 -5.14 19.89 -6.65
CA LEU A 243 -5.01 18.91 -5.58
C LEU A 243 -6.34 18.19 -5.29
N ALA A 244 -7.48 18.85 -5.51
CA ALA A 244 -8.82 18.27 -5.34
C ALA A 244 -9.07 17.02 -6.21
N ASP A 245 -8.36 16.88 -7.33
CA ASP A 245 -8.46 15.71 -8.22
C ASP A 245 -7.65 14.51 -7.71
N VAL A 246 -6.87 14.68 -6.65
CA VAL A 246 -5.96 13.68 -6.09
C VAL A 246 -6.59 13.02 -4.88
N ASN A 247 -6.64 11.69 -4.88
CA ASN A 247 -7.00 10.94 -3.67
C ASN A 247 -5.84 10.98 -2.68
N VAL A 248 -5.94 11.86 -1.68
CA VAL A 248 -4.94 12.06 -0.62
C VAL A 248 -5.30 11.25 0.61
N ASP A 249 -4.39 10.38 1.06
CA ASP A 249 -4.57 9.55 2.25
C ASP A 249 -3.47 9.81 3.30
N ALA A 250 -3.51 9.06 4.41
CA ALA A 250 -2.56 9.16 5.51
C ALA A 250 -1.12 8.69 5.17
N ARG A 251 -0.90 8.17 3.96
CA ARG A 251 0.41 7.78 3.38
C ARG A 251 0.86 8.74 2.27
N THR A 252 0.08 9.78 1.98
CA THR A 252 0.47 10.85 1.04
C THR A 252 1.32 11.91 1.75
N SER A 253 2.38 12.36 1.10
CA SER A 253 3.14 13.55 1.48
C SER A 253 2.91 14.66 0.44
N ILE A 254 2.64 15.88 0.89
CA ILE A 254 2.41 17.04 0.02
C ILE A 254 3.57 18.03 0.19
N VAL A 255 4.11 18.52 -0.92
CA VAL A 255 5.16 19.56 -0.94
C VAL A 255 4.69 20.73 -1.79
N ILE A 256 4.65 21.91 -1.18
CA ILE A 256 4.21 23.17 -1.77
C ILE A 256 5.47 23.93 -2.20
N ALA A 257 5.69 24.04 -3.50
CA ALA A 257 6.89 24.63 -4.09
C ALA A 257 6.52 25.63 -5.20
N MET A 258 5.68 26.62 -4.87
CA MET A 258 5.10 27.56 -5.85
C MET A 258 5.80 28.92 -5.91
N ARG A 259 6.79 29.18 -5.03
CA ARG A 259 7.58 30.43 -4.99
C ARG A 259 6.76 31.68 -4.63
N GLY A 260 5.87 31.61 -3.64
CA GLY A 260 5.42 32.79 -2.90
C GLY A 260 4.27 33.60 -3.49
N ASP A 261 3.91 33.43 -4.77
CA ASP A 261 2.90 34.27 -5.42
C ASP A 261 1.45 33.96 -4.99
N ALA A 262 1.20 32.76 -4.44
CA ALA A 262 -0.10 32.33 -3.90
C ALA A 262 0.01 31.02 -3.08
N ASP A 263 0.93 30.94 -2.11
CA ASP A 263 1.14 29.70 -1.32
C ASP A 263 0.04 29.48 -0.26
N GLU A 264 -0.75 30.51 0.07
CA GLU A 264 -1.77 30.48 1.12
C GLU A 264 -2.91 29.50 0.79
N ASP A 265 -3.52 29.59 -0.39
CA ASP A 265 -4.67 28.74 -0.76
C ASP A 265 -4.28 27.25 -0.88
N PRO A 266 -3.17 26.88 -1.56
CA PRO A 266 -2.68 25.50 -1.63
C PRO A 266 -2.26 24.94 -0.27
N ALA A 267 -1.71 25.77 0.62
CA ALA A 267 -1.39 25.35 1.98
C ALA A 267 -2.66 25.06 2.79
N GLU A 268 -3.67 25.91 2.66
CA GLU A 268 -4.96 25.72 3.30
C GLU A 268 -5.63 24.40 2.85
N GLU A 269 -5.63 24.15 1.53
CA GLU A 269 -6.18 22.94 0.95
C GLU A 269 -5.42 21.69 1.43
N ALA A 270 -4.08 21.71 1.34
CA ALA A 270 -3.24 20.61 1.78
C ALA A 270 -3.46 20.26 3.27
N LEU A 271 -3.60 21.26 4.15
CA LEU A 271 -3.82 21.06 5.58
C LEU A 271 -5.21 20.52 5.94
N ARG A 272 -6.19 20.62 5.04
CA ARG A 272 -7.51 19.99 5.19
C ARG A 272 -7.51 18.50 4.84
N THR A 273 -6.50 18.03 4.11
CA THR A 273 -6.37 16.61 3.76
C THR A 273 -5.82 15.78 4.93
N PRO A 274 -5.93 14.43 4.89
CA PRO A 274 -5.28 13.55 5.85
C PRO A 274 -3.77 13.33 5.61
N ALA A 275 -3.12 14.09 4.72
CA ALA A 275 -1.71 13.88 4.34
C ALA A 275 -0.77 13.78 5.57
N SER A 276 0.14 12.80 5.49
CA SER A 276 1.15 12.50 6.51
C SER A 276 2.15 13.63 6.78
N TYR A 277 2.38 14.46 5.76
CA TYR A 277 3.38 15.52 5.72
C TYR A 277 2.88 16.62 4.79
N VAL A 278 2.94 17.87 5.25
CA VAL A 278 2.64 19.05 4.44
C VAL A 278 3.81 20.01 4.60
N GLY A 279 4.68 20.05 3.60
CA GLY A 279 5.88 20.89 3.60
C GLY A 279 5.73 22.09 2.69
N LEU A 280 6.08 23.27 3.19
CA LEU A 280 6.12 24.50 2.41
C LEU A 280 7.58 24.90 2.13
N VAL A 281 7.94 24.98 0.85
CA VAL A 281 9.24 25.45 0.38
C VAL A 281 9.27 26.98 0.45
N ALA A 282 9.49 27.50 1.66
CA ALA A 282 9.59 28.92 1.95
C ALA A 282 10.59 29.20 3.08
N SER A 283 11.07 30.44 3.17
CA SER A 283 11.85 30.89 4.32
C SER A 283 10.98 30.89 5.59
N LYS A 284 11.64 30.86 6.76
CA LYS A 284 10.94 30.92 8.06
C LYS A 284 9.99 32.13 8.11
N THR A 285 10.49 33.31 7.75
CA THR A 285 9.72 34.56 7.75
C THR A 285 8.49 34.49 6.85
N ARG A 286 8.62 33.95 5.63
CA ARG A 286 7.48 33.84 4.71
C ARG A 286 6.46 32.80 5.20
N GLY A 287 6.94 31.67 5.72
CA GLY A 287 6.09 30.64 6.29
C GLY A 287 5.33 31.10 7.54
N ASP A 288 5.95 31.92 8.41
CA ASP A 288 5.27 32.53 9.57
C ASP A 288 4.12 33.43 9.12
N VAL A 289 4.34 34.27 8.09
CA VAL A 289 3.28 35.11 7.49
C VAL A 289 2.12 34.28 6.93
N ILE A 290 2.43 33.17 6.27
CA ILE A 290 1.41 32.25 5.73
C ILE A 290 0.65 31.57 6.87
N ARG A 291 1.34 31.05 7.91
CA ARG A 291 0.71 30.43 9.08
C ARG A 291 -0.25 31.40 9.77
N ASP A 292 0.17 32.64 10.00
CA ASP A 292 -0.66 33.65 10.65
C ASP A 292 -1.89 34.01 9.79
N THR A 293 -1.74 34.01 8.47
CA THR A 293 -2.86 34.21 7.53
C THR A 293 -3.85 33.06 7.59
N LEU A 294 -3.36 31.81 7.57
CA LEU A 294 -4.19 30.61 7.70
C LEU A 294 -4.93 30.54 9.04
N GLN A 295 -4.27 30.97 10.12
CA GLN A 295 -4.91 31.10 11.43
C GLN A 295 -6.08 32.10 11.40
N ARG A 296 -5.89 33.27 10.77
CA ARG A 296 -6.98 34.26 10.59
C ARG A 296 -8.12 33.73 9.73
N ARG A 297 -7.84 32.82 8.79
CA ARG A 297 -8.84 32.12 7.96
C ARG A 297 -9.56 30.98 8.69
N GLY A 298 -9.22 30.71 9.96
CA GLY A 298 -9.94 29.79 10.82
C GLY A 298 -9.38 28.36 10.86
N LEU A 299 -8.15 28.13 10.40
CA LEU A 299 -7.51 26.82 10.60
C LEU A 299 -7.21 26.60 12.09
N THR A 300 -7.46 25.38 12.54
CA THR A 300 -7.23 24.98 13.93
C THR A 300 -5.74 24.90 14.24
N ALA A 301 -5.36 25.04 15.52
CA ALA A 301 -3.97 24.88 15.97
C ALA A 301 -3.38 23.53 15.53
N ALA A 302 -4.15 22.44 15.65
CA ALA A 302 -3.74 21.10 15.23
C ALA A 302 -3.49 20.98 13.73
N GLN A 303 -4.22 21.72 12.89
CA GLN A 303 -3.93 21.80 11.46
C GLN A 303 -2.66 22.59 11.18
N LEU A 304 -2.50 23.76 11.82
CA LEU A 304 -1.33 24.62 11.62
C LEU A 304 -0.02 23.96 12.07
N GLU A 305 -0.04 23.14 13.13
CA GLU A 305 1.12 22.36 13.60
C GLU A 305 1.62 21.34 12.56
N ARG A 306 0.77 20.91 11.62
CA ARG A 306 1.17 19.99 10.54
C ARG A 306 1.94 20.67 9.42
N LEU A 307 1.92 22.01 9.35
CA LEU A 307 2.60 22.77 8.30
C LEU A 307 4.10 22.88 8.62
N VAL A 308 4.93 22.20 7.84
CA VAL A 308 6.39 22.20 8.01
C VAL A 308 7.02 23.27 7.13
N TYR A 309 7.65 24.27 7.75
CA TYR A 309 8.45 25.30 7.08
C TYR A 309 9.60 25.81 7.97
N PRO A 310 10.78 26.09 7.41
CA PRO A 310 11.22 25.71 6.07
C PRO A 310 11.15 24.19 5.86
N ALA A 311 10.63 23.75 4.71
CA ALA A 311 10.61 22.33 4.38
C ALA A 311 12.04 21.81 4.14
N GLY A 312 12.34 20.64 4.67
CA GLY A 312 13.64 19.99 4.56
C GLY A 312 14.51 20.05 5.81
N LEU A 313 15.56 19.23 5.81
CA LEU A 313 16.60 19.24 6.85
C LEU A 313 17.59 20.36 6.57
N ASP A 314 18.11 21.05 7.57
CA ASP A 314 19.13 22.09 7.35
C ASP A 314 20.50 21.46 6.99
N MET A 315 20.84 21.46 5.70
CA MET A 315 22.16 20.99 5.20
C MET A 315 23.00 22.14 4.59
N GLY A 316 22.62 23.40 4.80
CA GLY A 316 23.31 24.55 4.20
C GLY A 316 23.22 24.63 2.66
N HIS A 317 22.13 24.12 2.09
CA HIS A 317 21.94 23.88 0.64
C HIS A 317 22.29 25.06 -0.27
N ALA A 318 22.84 24.75 -1.43
CA ALA A 318 23.16 25.69 -2.50
C ALA A 318 22.35 25.44 -3.78
N SER A 319 21.81 24.23 -4.01
CA SER A 319 21.05 23.88 -5.23
C SER A 319 19.61 23.40 -4.98
N ASP A 320 18.78 23.45 -6.03
CA ASP A 320 17.39 22.97 -5.99
C ASP A 320 17.28 21.47 -5.72
N GLU A 321 18.23 20.67 -6.21
CA GLU A 321 18.32 19.23 -5.95
C GLU A 321 18.69 18.92 -4.51
N GLU A 322 19.57 19.71 -3.91
CA GLU A 322 19.93 19.58 -2.49
C GLU A 322 18.74 19.92 -1.59
N ILE A 323 17.99 20.97 -1.93
CA ILE A 323 16.73 21.31 -1.24
C ILE A 323 15.74 20.14 -1.38
N ALA A 324 15.51 19.62 -2.59
CA ALA A 324 14.60 18.51 -2.80
C ALA A 324 15.02 17.24 -2.03
N LEU A 325 16.31 16.92 -2.03
CA LEU A 325 16.87 15.81 -1.26
C LEU A 325 16.62 16.00 0.25
N SER A 326 16.80 17.21 0.76
CA SER A 326 16.57 17.54 2.17
C SER A 326 15.12 17.31 2.60
N ILE A 327 14.17 17.66 1.74
CA ILE A 327 12.73 17.50 1.97
C ILE A 327 12.37 16.02 1.97
N LEU A 328 12.86 15.27 0.97
CA LEU A 328 12.65 13.82 0.89
C LEU A 328 13.26 13.09 2.09
N ALA A 329 14.45 13.51 2.56
CA ALA A 329 15.07 12.98 3.75
C ALA A 329 14.23 13.26 5.01
N GLN A 330 13.69 14.47 5.16
CA GLN A 330 12.79 14.82 6.26
C GLN A 330 11.52 13.98 6.25
N ILE A 331 10.89 13.80 5.08
CA ILE A 331 9.70 12.94 4.91
C ILE A 331 10.01 11.50 5.37
N LEU A 332 11.14 10.94 4.96
CA LEU A 332 11.57 9.59 5.35
C LEU A 332 11.83 9.47 6.86
N MET A 333 12.48 10.47 7.47
CA MET A 333 12.72 10.49 8.91
C MET A 333 11.42 10.50 9.72
N GLN A 334 10.46 11.34 9.34
CA GLN A 334 9.16 11.41 10.03
C GLN A 334 8.36 10.11 9.87
N ARG A 335 8.38 9.52 8.68
CA ARG A 335 7.78 8.21 8.44
C ARG A 335 8.35 7.15 9.38
N HIS A 336 9.68 7.02 9.45
CA HIS A 336 10.31 6.03 10.31
C HIS A 336 10.09 6.31 11.80
N ALA A 337 9.99 7.58 12.21
CA ALA A 337 9.63 7.92 13.58
C ALA A 337 8.22 7.43 13.93
N ARG A 338 7.25 7.58 13.01
CA ARG A 338 5.89 7.05 13.15
C ARG A 338 5.87 5.53 13.23
N GLU A 339 6.57 4.85 12.31
CA GLU A 339 6.68 3.38 12.31
C GLU A 339 7.31 2.85 13.61
N LYS A 340 8.39 3.48 14.09
CA LYS A 340 9.04 3.11 15.36
C LYS A 340 8.12 3.31 16.56
N LEU A 341 7.37 4.40 16.60
CA LEU A 341 6.40 4.65 17.67
C LEU A 341 5.37 3.51 17.73
N THR A 342 4.80 3.13 16.59
CA THR A 342 3.88 2.00 16.47
C THR A 342 4.54 0.67 16.91
N ALA A 343 5.79 0.43 16.49
CA ALA A 343 6.51 -0.81 16.81
C ALA A 343 6.99 -0.91 18.27
N SER A 344 7.22 0.23 18.94
CA SER A 344 7.75 0.32 20.31
C SER A 344 6.72 0.05 21.42
N LEU A 345 5.46 -0.16 21.07
CA LEU A 345 4.40 -0.52 22.01
C LEU A 345 4.65 -1.95 22.57
N PRO A 346 4.60 -2.17 23.91
CA PRO A 346 4.96 -3.45 24.54
C PRO A 346 4.15 -4.66 24.04
N GLU A 347 4.80 -5.82 23.91
CA GLU A 347 4.16 -7.07 23.44
C GLU A 347 2.99 -7.55 24.31
N THR A 348 2.98 -7.23 25.61
CA THR A 348 1.87 -7.56 26.53
C THR A 348 0.58 -6.83 26.21
N HIS A 349 0.64 -5.75 25.41
CA HIS A 349 -0.53 -5.05 24.86
C HIS A 349 -0.88 -5.48 23.42
N ARG A 350 -0.16 -6.43 22.79
CA ARG A 350 -0.55 -6.96 21.46
C ARG A 350 -1.79 -7.87 21.51
N ASN A 351 -2.23 -8.27 22.71
CA ASN A 351 -3.55 -8.85 22.97
C ASN A 351 -4.61 -7.80 23.34
N PHE A 352 -4.33 -6.50 23.18
CA PHE A 352 -5.31 -5.44 23.29
C PHE A 352 -5.30 -4.60 22.00
N GLN A 353 -6.50 -4.28 21.51
CA GLN A 353 -6.78 -3.75 20.18
C GLN A 353 -5.88 -2.54 19.82
N PRO A 354 -5.27 -2.52 18.61
CA PRO A 354 -4.63 -1.32 18.11
C PRO A 354 -5.66 -0.22 17.83
N MET A 355 -5.41 1.01 18.30
CA MET A 355 -6.00 2.24 17.75
C MET A 355 -5.51 2.36 16.28
N ALA A 356 -6.32 2.43 15.22
CA ALA A 356 -7.76 2.51 15.04
C ALA A 356 -8.28 1.24 14.33
N ALA A 357 -8.49 0.17 15.10
CA ALA A 357 -9.20 -1.02 14.63
C ALA A 357 -10.59 -0.61 14.13
N ALA A 358 -11.05 -1.23 13.04
CA ALA A 358 -12.47 -1.22 12.71
C ALA A 358 -13.23 -1.54 14.00
N ALA A 359 -14.23 -0.71 14.35
CA ALA A 359 -14.99 -0.90 15.59
C ALA A 359 -15.37 -2.38 15.72
N GLU A 360 -15.25 -2.98 16.89
CA GLU A 360 -15.51 -4.42 17.05
C GLU A 360 -16.84 -4.64 17.74
N ALA A 361 -17.49 -5.75 17.40
CA ALA A 361 -18.72 -6.21 18.04
C ALA A 361 -18.55 -7.67 18.44
N VAL A 362 -19.25 -8.07 19.50
CA VAL A 362 -19.35 -9.47 19.92
C VAL A 362 -20.63 -10.04 19.33
N ASP A 363 -20.53 -11.17 18.62
CA ASP A 363 -21.70 -11.91 18.15
C ASP A 363 -22.46 -12.48 19.37
N PRO A 364 -23.73 -12.08 19.60
CA PRO A 364 -24.48 -12.47 20.80
C PRO A 364 -24.85 -13.96 20.84
N ILE A 365 -24.64 -14.71 19.75
CA ILE A 365 -24.99 -16.14 19.66
C ILE A 365 -23.79 -17.04 20.00
N CYS A 366 -22.56 -16.58 19.77
CA CYS A 366 -21.38 -17.44 19.88
C CYS A 366 -20.16 -16.77 20.49
N ASP A 367 -20.30 -15.55 21.00
CA ASP A 367 -19.26 -14.74 21.64
C ASP A 367 -18.04 -14.44 20.76
N MET A 368 -18.17 -14.64 19.44
CA MET A 368 -17.10 -14.33 18.51
C MET A 368 -16.99 -12.83 18.28
N VAL A 369 -15.78 -12.30 18.45
CA VAL A 369 -15.47 -10.91 18.11
C VAL A 369 -15.37 -10.75 16.59
N VAL A 370 -16.15 -9.83 16.04
CA VAL A 370 -16.23 -9.53 14.60
C VAL A 370 -15.93 -8.06 14.34
N ALA A 371 -15.35 -7.77 13.17
CA ALA A 371 -15.13 -6.39 12.74
C ALA A 371 -16.45 -5.75 12.27
N ILE A 372 -16.77 -4.55 12.76
CA ILE A 372 -17.83 -3.69 12.24
C ILE A 372 -17.30 -3.05 10.96
N THR A 373 -17.72 -3.61 9.84
CA THR A 373 -17.43 -3.08 8.51
C THR A 373 -18.73 -2.83 7.74
N PRO A 374 -18.72 -2.03 6.67
CA PRO A 374 -19.91 -1.81 5.85
C PRO A 374 -20.55 -3.09 5.30
N THR A 375 -19.75 -4.15 5.12
CA THR A 375 -20.18 -5.45 4.60
C THR A 375 -20.45 -6.49 5.68
N ALA A 376 -20.26 -6.14 6.97
CA ALA A 376 -20.50 -7.05 8.08
C ALA A 376 -21.99 -7.46 8.16
N LEU A 377 -22.23 -8.73 8.51
CA LEU A 377 -23.58 -9.24 8.73
C LEU A 377 -24.16 -8.58 9.98
N ARG A 378 -25.33 -7.96 9.83
CA ARG A 378 -25.99 -7.20 10.90
C ARG A 378 -27.51 -7.39 10.94
N ALA A 379 -28.10 -7.05 12.08
CA ALA A 379 -29.55 -6.97 12.30
C ALA A 379 -29.85 -5.93 13.38
N ASP A 380 -30.95 -5.21 13.22
CA ASP A 380 -31.40 -4.22 14.19
C ASP A 380 -32.48 -4.80 15.10
N PHE A 381 -32.35 -4.60 16.40
CA PHE A 381 -33.34 -4.99 17.40
C PHE A 381 -33.36 -3.95 18.54
N GLU A 382 -34.55 -3.47 18.91
CA GLU A 382 -34.75 -2.44 19.95
C GLU A 382 -33.86 -1.19 19.79
N GLY A 383 -33.64 -0.74 18.56
CA GLY A 383 -32.82 0.44 18.26
C GLY A 383 -31.31 0.24 18.36
N THR A 384 -30.85 -1.00 18.59
CA THR A 384 -29.42 -1.38 18.61
C THR A 384 -29.10 -2.27 17.40
N THR A 385 -28.00 -1.97 16.72
CA THR A 385 -27.47 -2.81 15.63
C THR A 385 -26.52 -3.87 16.18
N TYR A 386 -26.85 -5.14 15.95
CA TYR A 386 -26.04 -6.30 16.31
C TYR A 386 -25.30 -6.85 15.09
N TYR A 387 -24.11 -7.40 15.32
CA TYR A 387 -23.23 -7.93 14.26
C TYR A 387 -22.97 -9.42 14.47
N PHE A 388 -22.78 -10.16 13.38
CA PHE A 388 -22.74 -11.63 13.41
C PHE A 388 -21.55 -12.20 12.65
N CYS A 389 -21.01 -13.31 13.17
CA CYS A 389 -19.91 -14.07 12.59
C CYS A 389 -20.33 -14.85 11.33
N GLY A 390 -21.64 -15.02 11.11
CA GLY A 390 -22.13 -15.75 9.95
C GLY A 390 -23.64 -15.76 9.86
N GLU A 391 -24.15 -16.14 8.68
CA GLU A 391 -25.60 -16.19 8.41
C GLU A 391 -26.33 -17.22 9.30
N GLY A 392 -25.61 -18.18 9.88
CA GLY A 392 -26.16 -19.09 10.89
C GLY A 392 -26.54 -18.35 12.18
N CYS A 393 -25.61 -17.57 12.75
CA CYS A 393 -25.83 -16.79 13.97
C CYS A 393 -26.88 -15.71 13.73
N ARG A 394 -26.77 -14.95 12.63
CA ARG A 394 -27.77 -13.94 12.26
C ARG A 394 -29.18 -14.51 12.17
N ARG A 395 -29.37 -15.66 11.49
CA ARG A 395 -30.68 -16.32 11.41
C ARG A 395 -31.17 -16.87 12.73
N ARG A 396 -30.29 -17.32 13.64
CA ARG A 396 -30.68 -17.75 14.99
C ARG A 396 -31.14 -16.56 15.83
N PHE A 397 -30.40 -15.46 15.80
CA PHE A 397 -30.78 -14.22 16.46
C PHE A 397 -32.13 -13.71 15.98
N LEU A 398 -32.35 -13.62 14.66
CA LEU A 398 -33.61 -13.16 14.09
C LEU A 398 -34.83 -14.04 14.42
N LYS A 399 -34.63 -15.30 14.85
CA LYS A 399 -35.71 -16.19 15.28
C LYS A 399 -36.16 -15.93 16.71
N ASP A 400 -35.23 -15.58 17.59
CA ASP A 400 -35.51 -15.25 19.00
C ASP A 400 -34.47 -14.24 19.53
N PRO A 401 -34.64 -12.94 19.22
CA PRO A 401 -33.68 -11.92 19.62
C PRO A 401 -33.62 -11.74 21.15
N ALA A 402 -34.77 -11.79 21.82
CA ALA A 402 -34.87 -11.60 23.27
C ALA A 402 -34.20 -12.76 24.03
N GLY A 403 -34.43 -14.02 23.60
CA GLY A 403 -33.79 -15.18 24.20
C GLY A 403 -32.28 -15.23 23.96
N ALA A 404 -31.81 -14.84 22.77
CA ALA A 404 -30.39 -14.73 22.46
C ALA A 404 -29.67 -13.75 23.39
N LEU A 405 -30.25 -12.57 23.64
CA LEU A 405 -29.65 -11.54 24.49
C LEU A 405 -29.76 -11.84 25.99
N ALA A 406 -30.74 -12.65 26.40
CA ALA A 406 -30.87 -13.10 27.78
C ALA A 406 -29.83 -14.17 28.16
N ALA A 407 -29.35 -14.96 27.18
CA ALA A 407 -28.35 -16.00 27.39
C ALA A 407 -26.90 -15.47 27.48
N THR A 408 -26.66 -14.24 27.01
CA THR A 408 -25.34 -13.60 27.01
C THR A 408 -25.02 -12.81 28.30
N ARG A 409 -25.95 -12.76 29.28
CA ARG A 409 -25.79 -12.02 30.54
C ARG A 409 -25.32 -12.86 31.72
#